data_AF-A0A3D8STC4-F1
#
_entry.id   AF-A0A3D8STC4-F1
#
_cell.length_a   1.000
_cell.length_b   1.000
_cell.length_c   1.000
_cell.angle_alpha   90.00
_cell.angle_beta   90.00
_cell.angle_gamma   90.00
#
_symmetry.space_group_name_H-M   'P 1'
#
loop_
_entity.id
_entity.type
_entity.pdbx_description
1 polymer ?
#
loop_
_entity_poly.entity_id
_entity_poly.type
_entity_poly.pdbx_seq_one_letter_code
_entity_poly.pdbx_strand_id
1 'polypeptide(L)'
;MGISAAKLGRVSTQKDSTAVSNTPNINLVTKNHSHVATPCKSNSNHDGLRRRRQYIRRTVRGIINSRIVGSVPVLDGVHERLGISRAVPIGPRKSFASNGSRSLPQSTISPSPPSRSAVELRTKSSFATANDDWDAEKLLQMSDVVRIALKAGALPRPDMKMLNGLLEDFLADENNTEKVVSLGVISRARLDKLLKVLTDEGFFLPAVDEAFAEVHQKAHLLQRKWQRRFLASYFELDDARVGGMRARRLHDMSLCVQDGQGQNWSIDKRNPIDGMEGSLSFELGAWWVNLCAAFRDGIVGSPIETVTKGHYGVTALPMMTGTELIGEDGIVKLIRRGELKDTYPRLLSHVGRVVRVLRGHGLRSQYAPLAGVRYDGLYKIKKYGQKLCLEKELYQLELTLERVPAQRSMEELQRIPMPSELDDWQIYMELLAKDIRERKGDVAYNEWKAREEQKEREQEEWRRWTDFRRQHSQLGGSKSKMNSTLVGEPYSCEQEKKKRL
;
A
#
# COMPACT_ATOMS: atom_id res chain seq x y z
N MET A 1 -31.18 -75.05 16.49
CA MET A 1 -30.91 -74.02 17.51
C MET A 1 -31.11 -72.70 16.79
N GLY A 2 -32.19 -71.93 16.95
CA GLY A 2 -32.86 -71.51 18.19
C GLY A 2 -32.22 -70.19 18.65
N ILE A 3 -32.90 -69.08 18.96
CA ILE A 3 -34.30 -68.85 19.37
C ILE A 3 -34.77 -67.42 18.97
N SER A 4 -36.09 -67.27 18.74
CA SER A 4 -37.01 -66.10 18.86
C SER A 4 -36.48 -64.67 19.02
N ALA A 5 -36.99 -63.68 18.26
CA ALA A 5 -38.28 -62.96 18.42
C ALA A 5 -38.38 -62.13 19.72
N ALA A 6 -38.56 -60.80 19.68
CA ALA A 6 -39.85 -60.08 19.79
C ALA A 6 -39.57 -58.73 20.54
N LYS A 7 -40.40 -57.67 20.62
CA LYS A 7 -41.55 -57.15 19.86
C LYS A 7 -42.05 -55.85 20.56
N LEU A 8 -42.41 -54.81 19.78
CA LEU A 8 -43.24 -53.62 20.15
C LEU A 8 -42.78 -52.64 21.25
N GLY A 9 -43.23 -51.37 21.09
CA GLY A 9 -43.10 -50.31 22.09
C GLY A 9 -43.48 -48.91 21.57
N ARG A 10 -44.76 -48.68 21.23
CA ARG A 10 -45.29 -47.38 20.77
C ARG A 10 -46.28 -46.84 21.80
N VAL A 11 -46.04 -45.65 22.35
CA VAL A 11 -47.03 -44.92 23.19
C VAL A 11 -47.03 -43.45 22.81
N SER A 12 -48.22 -42.86 22.77
CA SER A 12 -48.49 -41.45 22.51
C SER A 12 -49.36 -40.85 23.61
N THR A 13 -49.16 -39.57 23.92
CA THR A 13 -50.17 -38.64 24.49
C THR A 13 -49.66 -37.22 24.21
N GLN A 14 -50.34 -36.38 23.44
CA GLN A 14 -51.57 -35.61 23.70
C GLN A 14 -51.43 -34.46 24.73
N LYS A 15 -51.70 -33.23 24.22
CA LYS A 15 -52.53 -32.15 24.80
C LYS A 15 -52.01 -31.41 26.05
N ASP A 16 -52.28 -30.13 26.32
CA ASP A 16 -53.25 -29.11 25.84
C ASP A 16 -52.56 -27.72 25.66
N SER A 17 -52.97 -26.79 24.78
CA SER A 17 -53.91 -25.64 24.98
C SER A 17 -53.88 -24.98 26.40
N THR A 18 -53.84 -23.65 26.61
CA THR A 18 -54.52 -22.52 25.95
C THR A 18 -53.80 -21.15 26.05
N ALA A 19 -54.28 -20.21 25.23
CA ALA A 19 -54.06 -18.76 25.15
C ALA A 19 -54.23 -17.90 26.42
N VAL A 20 -53.77 -16.63 26.37
CA VAL A 20 -54.54 -15.37 26.62
C VAL A 20 -53.70 -14.12 26.28
N SER A 21 -54.39 -12.99 26.05
CA SER A 21 -53.93 -11.72 25.46
C SER A 21 -53.27 -10.72 26.41
N ASN A 22 -52.58 -9.70 25.86
CA ASN A 22 -53.05 -8.29 25.92
C ASN A 22 -52.07 -7.28 25.31
N THR A 23 -52.56 -6.45 24.38
CA THR A 23 -52.06 -5.11 24.09
C THR A 23 -52.65 -4.09 25.07
N PRO A 24 -52.07 -2.89 25.20
CA PRO A 24 -52.88 -1.73 24.83
C PRO A 24 -52.17 -0.73 23.92
N ASN A 25 -52.98 0.13 23.29
CA ASN A 25 -52.61 1.12 22.30
C ASN A 25 -53.26 2.45 22.70
N ILE A 26 -52.49 3.54 22.86
CA ILE A 26 -53.04 4.89 23.09
C ILE A 26 -52.27 5.89 22.23
N ASN A 27 -52.99 6.48 21.25
CA ASN A 27 -52.61 7.72 20.59
C ASN A 27 -53.09 8.91 21.41
N LEU A 28 -52.39 10.04 21.33
CA LEU A 28 -53.03 11.36 21.39
C LEU A 28 -52.21 12.40 20.61
N VAL A 29 -52.91 13.41 20.11
CA VAL A 29 -52.52 14.30 19.01
C VAL A 29 -52.50 15.75 19.51
N THR A 30 -51.60 16.62 19.03
CA THR A 30 -51.96 17.93 18.40
C THR A 30 -50.80 18.88 18.04
N LYS A 31 -50.96 19.51 16.86
CA LYS A 31 -50.66 20.92 16.49
C LYS A 31 -49.21 21.44 16.38
N ASN A 32 -48.77 21.48 15.11
CA ASN A 32 -48.41 22.69 14.34
C ASN A 32 -47.87 23.94 15.06
N HIS A 33 -46.70 24.41 14.63
CA HIS A 33 -46.60 25.78 14.08
C HIS A 33 -45.54 25.87 12.97
N SER A 34 -45.87 26.63 11.93
CA SER A 34 -45.04 26.91 10.75
C SER A 34 -44.25 28.19 10.91
N HIS A 35 -43.00 28.24 10.44
CA HIS A 35 -42.37 29.50 10.02
C HIS A 35 -41.56 29.33 8.74
N VAL A 36 -41.74 30.29 7.83
CA VAL A 36 -41.10 30.38 6.51
C VAL A 36 -39.78 31.14 6.63
N ALA A 37 -38.72 30.66 5.96
CA ALA A 37 -37.54 31.45 5.65
C ALA A 37 -36.92 31.03 4.30
N THR A 38 -36.43 32.01 3.55
CA THR A 38 -35.99 31.94 2.14
C THR A 38 -34.59 31.37 1.90
N PRO A 39 -34.26 30.93 0.67
CA PRO A 39 -32.99 30.26 0.36
C PRO A 39 -31.84 31.25 0.06
N CYS A 40 -30.81 31.26 0.89
CA CYS A 40 -29.55 31.97 0.60
C CYS A 40 -28.59 31.10 -0.23
N LYS A 41 -28.31 31.53 -1.46
CA LYS A 41 -27.22 30.98 -2.29
C LYS A 41 -25.86 31.50 -1.76
N SER A 42 -24.87 30.63 -1.59
CA SER A 42 -23.46 31.05 -1.45
C SER A 42 -22.49 30.06 -2.09
N ASN A 43 -22.22 30.26 -3.38
CA ASN A 43 -21.03 29.73 -4.03
C ASN A 43 -19.78 30.43 -3.47
N SER A 44 -18.93 29.75 -2.69
CA SER A 44 -17.64 30.31 -2.26
C SER A 44 -16.50 29.30 -2.04
N ASN A 45 -16.77 27.99 -2.04
CA ASN A 45 -15.74 26.98 -1.71
C ASN A 45 -14.66 26.74 -2.79
N HIS A 46 -14.85 27.17 -4.04
CA HIS A 46 -13.85 26.95 -5.10
C HIS A 46 -12.68 27.95 -5.08
N ASP A 47 -12.89 29.15 -4.52
CA ASP A 47 -11.88 30.21 -4.49
C ASP A 47 -10.86 30.02 -3.34
N GLY A 48 -11.29 29.49 -2.20
CA GLY A 48 -10.41 29.20 -1.06
C GLY A 48 -9.31 28.19 -1.39
N LEU A 49 -9.62 27.16 -2.19
CA LEU A 49 -8.65 26.16 -2.66
C LEU A 49 -7.69 26.71 -3.72
N ARG A 50 -8.14 27.63 -4.58
CA ARG A 50 -7.24 28.35 -5.51
C ARG A 50 -6.30 29.28 -4.75
N ARG A 51 -6.82 30.10 -3.83
CA ARG A 51 -6.00 31.03 -3.02
C ARG A 51 -4.99 30.30 -2.13
N ARG A 52 -5.36 29.19 -1.46
CA ARG A 52 -4.41 28.37 -0.69
C ARG A 52 -3.32 27.72 -1.56
N ARG A 53 -3.62 27.29 -2.78
CA ARG A 53 -2.61 26.79 -3.74
C ARG A 53 -1.71 27.91 -4.27
N GLN A 54 -2.22 29.14 -4.39
CA GLN A 54 -1.44 30.31 -4.82
C GLN A 54 -0.55 30.86 -3.69
N TYR A 55 -0.95 30.69 -2.43
CA TYR A 55 -0.16 31.07 -1.25
C TYR A 55 1.14 30.25 -1.18
N ILE A 56 1.05 28.91 -1.14
CA ILE A 56 2.22 28.00 -1.08
C ILE A 56 3.24 28.30 -2.20
N ARG A 57 2.75 28.60 -3.42
CA ARG A 57 3.57 29.00 -4.59
C ARG A 57 4.28 30.36 -4.47
N ARG A 58 3.85 31.23 -3.56
CA ARG A 58 4.56 32.49 -3.23
C ARG A 58 5.52 32.30 -2.06
N THR A 59 5.18 31.43 -1.11
CA THR A 59 5.86 31.35 0.19
C THR A 59 7.28 30.77 0.09
N VAL A 60 7.50 29.67 -0.64
CA VAL A 60 8.86 29.10 -0.83
C VAL A 60 9.74 30.04 -1.68
N ARG A 61 9.13 30.68 -2.69
CA ARG A 61 9.80 31.65 -3.57
C ARG A 61 10.32 32.90 -2.84
N GLY A 62 9.67 33.29 -1.74
CA GLY A 62 10.10 34.40 -0.88
C GLY A 62 11.36 34.08 -0.07
N ILE A 63 11.49 32.84 0.43
CA ILE A 63 12.66 32.40 1.20
C ILE A 63 13.92 32.40 0.31
N ILE A 64 13.82 31.83 -0.90
CA ILE A 64 14.95 31.70 -1.84
C ILE A 64 15.44 33.06 -2.36
N ASN A 65 14.53 33.99 -2.67
CA ASN A 65 14.90 35.28 -3.29
C ASN A 65 15.54 36.29 -2.33
N SER A 66 15.44 36.10 -1.01
CA SER A 66 16.00 37.04 -0.01
C SER A 66 17.54 37.06 0.07
N ARG A 67 18.23 36.12 -0.59
CA ARG A 67 19.69 36.02 -0.63
C ARG A 67 20.35 36.61 -1.90
N ILE A 68 19.60 37.27 -2.80
CA ILE A 68 20.15 37.83 -4.06
C ILE A 68 19.93 39.35 -4.17
N VAL A 69 20.34 40.11 -3.15
CA VAL A 69 20.65 41.55 -3.29
C VAL A 69 21.85 41.88 -2.42
N GLY A 70 23.02 42.10 -3.02
CA GLY A 70 24.26 42.35 -2.28
C GLY A 70 25.46 42.71 -3.17
N SER A 71 25.53 43.98 -3.58
CA SER A 71 26.72 44.68 -4.11
C SER A 71 27.42 44.16 -5.39
N VAL A 72 27.32 44.98 -6.45
CA VAL A 72 28.23 45.02 -7.61
C VAL A 72 29.37 46.01 -7.30
N PRO A 73 30.58 45.83 -7.86
CA PRO A 73 31.14 46.92 -8.66
C PRO A 73 31.48 46.51 -10.10
N VAL A 74 31.44 47.52 -10.98
CA VAL A 74 31.57 47.48 -12.43
C VAL A 74 33.03 47.42 -12.87
N LEU A 75 33.33 46.79 -14.02
CA LEU A 75 34.38 47.23 -14.96
C LEU A 75 34.03 46.83 -16.42
N ASP A 76 34.37 47.70 -17.38
CA ASP A 76 33.96 47.66 -18.80
C ASP A 76 34.92 46.90 -19.74
N GLY A 77 34.46 46.59 -20.97
CA GLY A 77 35.27 46.09 -22.10
C GLY A 77 34.51 45.12 -23.04
N VAL A 78 33.70 45.56 -24.02
CA VAL A 78 34.04 46.08 -25.38
C VAL A 78 34.27 44.98 -26.46
N HIS A 79 33.30 44.89 -27.40
CA HIS A 79 33.33 44.27 -28.76
C HIS A 79 33.59 42.73 -28.87
N GLU A 80 33.12 41.99 -29.89
CA GLU A 80 32.93 42.32 -31.32
C GLU A 80 31.76 41.54 -32.02
N ARG A 81 31.50 41.85 -33.30
CA ARG A 81 30.43 41.31 -34.19
C ARG A 81 30.84 39.97 -34.84
N LEU A 82 29.96 39.11 -35.39
CA LEU A 82 29.33 39.11 -36.75
C LEU A 82 28.34 37.89 -36.80
N GLY A 83 27.20 37.84 -37.53
CA GLY A 83 27.04 37.55 -38.98
C GLY A 83 26.98 36.02 -39.30
N ILE A 84 26.25 35.42 -40.28
CA ILE A 84 25.24 35.77 -41.31
C ILE A 84 24.40 34.46 -41.57
N SER A 85 23.08 34.38 -41.32
CA SER A 85 21.92 34.50 -42.26
C SER A 85 21.79 33.55 -43.48
N ARG A 86 20.59 32.92 -43.66
CA ARG A 86 19.97 32.34 -44.91
C ARG A 86 20.62 31.08 -45.55
N ALA A 87 19.95 30.22 -46.35
CA ALA A 87 18.52 30.01 -46.72
C ALA A 87 18.23 28.59 -47.32
N VAL A 88 16.93 28.28 -47.48
CA VAL A 88 16.25 27.22 -48.31
C VAL A 88 16.58 27.45 -49.82
N PRO A 89 16.51 26.53 -50.85
CA PRO A 89 15.25 25.83 -51.22
C PRO A 89 15.19 24.60 -52.23
N ILE A 90 13.94 24.14 -52.48
CA ILE A 90 13.34 23.35 -53.62
C ILE A 90 13.68 21.84 -53.82
N GLY A 91 12.63 21.03 -54.09
CA GLY A 91 12.69 19.63 -54.58
C GLY A 91 12.72 19.48 -56.13
N PRO A 92 12.29 18.34 -56.71
CA PRO A 92 10.87 18.24 -57.11
C PRO A 92 10.23 16.82 -57.10
N ARG A 93 8.95 16.77 -57.50
CA ARG A 93 8.00 15.64 -57.52
C ARG A 93 8.25 14.59 -58.63
N LYS A 94 7.63 13.41 -58.48
CA LYS A 94 6.83 12.75 -59.55
C LYS A 94 5.73 11.84 -58.96
N SER A 95 4.73 11.48 -59.78
CA SER A 95 3.38 11.05 -59.34
C SER A 95 2.70 10.07 -60.31
N PHE A 96 1.96 9.08 -59.77
CA PHE A 96 0.82 8.35 -60.37
C PHE A 96 -0.01 7.80 -59.17
N ALA A 97 -1.33 7.95 -58.99
CA ALA A 97 -2.49 7.70 -59.86
C ALA A 97 -2.65 6.19 -60.22
N SER A 98 -3.80 5.52 -60.07
CA SER A 98 -5.17 5.99 -59.79
C SER A 98 -6.13 4.93 -59.18
N ASN A 99 -7.08 5.43 -58.38
CA ASN A 99 -8.52 5.09 -58.28
C ASN A 99 -9.06 3.64 -58.10
N GLY A 100 -10.01 3.52 -57.16
CA GLY A 100 -10.97 2.42 -57.02
C GLY A 100 -11.97 2.70 -55.88
N SER A 101 -13.09 3.36 -56.17
CA SER A 101 -13.93 4.07 -55.19
C SER A 101 -15.32 3.46 -54.92
N ARG A 102 -15.75 3.49 -53.65
CA ARG A 102 -17.13 3.55 -53.09
C ARG A 102 -17.06 3.32 -51.56
N SER A 103 -17.82 3.94 -50.66
CA SER A 103 -18.75 5.08 -50.73
C SER A 103 -18.99 5.68 -49.32
N LEU A 104 -19.46 6.93 -49.28
CA LEU A 104 -19.79 7.80 -48.12
C LEU A 104 -21.00 7.26 -47.27
N PRO A 105 -21.45 7.91 -46.14
CA PRO A 105 -21.12 9.24 -45.60
C PRO A 105 -20.98 9.40 -44.06
N GLN A 106 -20.76 10.65 -43.66
CA GLN A 106 -21.09 11.31 -42.37
C GLN A 106 -20.23 11.06 -41.13
N SER A 107 -19.35 12.04 -40.90
CA SER A 107 -18.61 12.32 -39.68
C SER A 107 -19.50 12.76 -38.51
N THR A 108 -19.45 12.02 -37.40
CA THR A 108 -19.79 12.53 -36.06
C THR A 108 -18.53 12.83 -35.26
N ILE A 109 -18.63 13.83 -34.39
CA ILE A 109 -17.50 14.47 -33.71
C ILE A 109 -16.87 13.50 -32.69
N SER A 110 -15.60 13.16 -32.90
CA SER A 110 -14.79 12.37 -31.96
C SER A 110 -14.07 13.28 -30.96
N PRO A 111 -14.36 13.21 -29.65
CA PRO A 111 -13.52 13.84 -28.63
C PRO A 111 -12.27 12.99 -28.40
N SER A 112 -11.12 13.47 -28.88
CA SER A 112 -9.81 12.88 -28.61
C SER A 112 -9.51 12.84 -27.10
N PRO A 113 -9.08 11.70 -26.53
CA PRO A 113 -8.72 11.62 -25.12
C PRO A 113 -7.44 12.42 -24.82
N PRO A 114 -7.34 13.14 -23.69
CA PRO A 114 -6.15 13.90 -23.35
C PRO A 114 -5.00 12.96 -22.97
N SER A 115 -3.97 12.94 -23.82
CA SER A 115 -2.70 12.26 -23.58
C SER A 115 -2.00 12.82 -22.34
N ARG A 116 -2.12 12.11 -21.21
CA ARG A 116 -1.28 12.29 -20.02
C ARG A 116 -0.11 11.31 -20.04
N SER A 117 0.82 11.51 -20.98
CA SER A 117 2.14 10.89 -20.95
C SER A 117 3.06 11.70 -20.02
N ALA A 118 3.29 11.21 -18.79
CA ALA A 118 4.24 11.84 -17.87
C ALA A 118 4.76 10.86 -16.79
N VAL A 119 5.38 9.74 -17.21
CA VAL A 119 6.30 8.97 -16.35
C VAL A 119 7.51 8.54 -17.18
N GLU A 120 8.46 9.44 -17.38
CA GLU A 120 9.81 9.04 -17.81
C GLU A 120 10.56 8.40 -16.62
N LEU A 121 10.98 7.15 -16.83
CA LEU A 121 12.25 6.56 -16.38
C LEU A 121 12.88 7.15 -15.10
N ARG A 122 12.32 6.81 -13.92
CA ARG A 122 12.96 7.07 -12.61
C ARG A 122 14.04 6.04 -12.27
N THR A 123 15.15 6.05 -13.01
CA THR A 123 16.43 5.44 -12.63
C THR A 123 17.60 6.39 -12.92
N LYS A 124 17.63 7.52 -12.19
CA LYS A 124 18.77 8.43 -12.06
C LYS A 124 18.61 9.25 -10.77
N SER A 125 19.52 9.08 -9.82
CA SER A 125 19.64 10.01 -8.69
C SER A 125 20.17 11.35 -9.22
N SER A 126 19.31 12.37 -9.22
CA SER A 126 19.59 13.71 -9.74
C SER A 126 18.53 14.69 -9.22
N PHE A 127 18.46 14.86 -7.89
CA PHE A 127 17.47 15.74 -7.24
C PHE A 127 17.86 17.23 -7.24
N ALA A 128 18.82 17.64 -8.08
CA ALA A 128 19.29 19.02 -8.17
C ALA A 128 18.96 19.64 -9.54
N THR A 129 17.77 20.25 -9.64
CA THR A 129 17.46 21.18 -10.74
C THR A 129 17.06 22.54 -10.17
N ALA A 130 17.59 23.62 -10.71
CA ALA A 130 17.67 24.94 -10.06
C ALA A 130 16.35 25.76 -10.03
N ASN A 131 15.18 25.13 -9.84
CA ASN A 131 13.86 25.77 -9.83
C ASN A 131 12.81 25.00 -8.99
N ASP A 132 13.21 24.45 -7.83
CA ASP A 132 12.33 23.58 -7.04
C ASP A 132 11.34 24.32 -6.11
N ASP A 133 10.11 24.50 -6.62
CA ASP A 133 8.92 24.72 -5.78
C ASP A 133 8.71 23.48 -4.88
N TRP A 134 9.07 23.56 -3.60
CA TRP A 134 8.81 22.51 -2.61
C TRP A 134 7.33 22.50 -2.19
N ASP A 135 6.64 21.39 -2.47
CA ASP A 135 5.31 21.12 -1.94
C ASP A 135 5.33 19.91 -0.98
N ALA A 136 4.19 19.67 -0.31
CA ALA A 136 4.09 18.59 0.67
C ALA A 136 4.21 17.18 0.07
N GLU A 137 4.06 17.02 -1.25
CA GLU A 137 4.19 15.74 -1.95
C GLU A 137 5.66 15.48 -2.32
N LYS A 138 6.39 16.49 -2.81
CA LYS A 138 7.85 16.42 -2.96
C LYS A 138 8.56 16.17 -1.63
N LEU A 139 8.13 16.86 -0.57
CA LEU A 139 8.68 16.66 0.78
C LEU A 139 8.38 15.26 1.32
N LEU A 140 7.22 14.68 1.00
CA LEU A 140 6.91 13.28 1.34
C LEU A 140 7.83 12.31 0.60
N GLN A 141 8.01 12.49 -0.72
CA GLN A 141 8.90 11.66 -1.54
C GLN A 141 10.36 11.74 -1.05
N MET A 142 10.84 12.93 -0.69
CA MET A 142 12.16 13.14 -0.08
C MET A 142 12.28 12.40 1.26
N SER A 143 11.29 12.56 2.15
CA SER A 143 11.24 11.90 3.46
C SER A 143 11.30 10.37 3.33
N ASP A 144 10.55 9.81 2.39
CA ASP A 144 10.56 8.37 2.10
C ASP A 144 11.91 7.89 1.54
N VAL A 145 12.52 8.62 0.60
CA VAL A 145 13.85 8.29 0.05
C VAL A 145 14.92 8.30 1.15
N VAL A 146 14.96 9.36 1.97
CA VAL A 146 15.92 9.48 3.07
C VAL A 146 15.71 8.36 4.10
N ARG A 147 14.47 8.07 4.50
CA ARG A 147 14.18 6.98 5.47
C ARG A 147 14.52 5.59 4.93
N ILE A 148 14.38 5.35 3.62
CA ILE A 148 14.85 4.11 2.97
C ILE A 148 16.38 4.01 3.04
N ALA A 149 17.08 5.08 2.67
CA ALA A 149 18.55 5.12 2.63
C ALA A 149 19.18 4.95 4.02
N LEU A 150 18.64 5.64 5.04
CA LEU A 150 19.05 5.46 6.45
C LEU A 150 18.81 4.03 6.93
N LYS A 151 17.67 3.41 6.59
CA LYS A 151 17.40 1.99 6.92
C LYS A 151 18.35 1.02 6.20
N ALA A 152 18.87 1.39 5.04
CA ALA A 152 19.92 0.64 4.34
C ALA A 152 21.34 0.90 4.89
N GLY A 153 21.49 1.78 5.88
CA GLY A 153 22.77 2.12 6.51
C GLY A 153 23.64 3.10 5.73
N ALA A 154 23.14 3.70 4.65
CA ALA A 154 23.91 4.64 3.83
C ALA A 154 23.01 5.68 3.13
N LEU A 155 23.21 6.97 3.46
CA LEU A 155 22.61 8.09 2.72
C LEU A 155 23.66 8.70 1.77
N PRO A 156 23.40 8.77 0.45
CA PRO A 156 24.35 9.37 -0.50
C PRO A 156 24.67 10.83 -0.16
N ARG A 157 25.93 11.25 -0.33
CA ARG A 157 26.37 12.64 -0.05
C ARG A 157 25.53 13.74 -0.71
N PRO A 158 25.03 13.62 -1.96
CA PRO A 158 24.12 14.61 -2.53
C PRO A 158 22.80 14.75 -1.75
N ASP A 159 22.21 13.62 -1.35
CA ASP A 159 20.96 13.57 -0.59
C ASP A 159 21.17 14.09 0.84
N MET A 160 22.32 13.79 1.46
CA MET A 160 22.76 14.38 2.74
C MET A 160 22.86 15.91 2.67
N LYS A 161 23.50 16.46 1.62
CA LYS A 161 23.64 17.92 1.44
C LYS A 161 22.28 18.59 1.23
N MET A 162 21.38 17.96 0.46
CA MET A 162 20.01 18.43 0.26
C MET A 162 19.23 18.43 1.57
N LEU A 163 19.29 17.34 2.34
CA LEU A 163 18.65 17.22 3.65
C LEU A 163 19.16 18.28 4.64
N ASN A 164 20.48 18.50 4.67
CA ASN A 164 21.10 19.51 5.54
C ASN A 164 20.58 20.92 5.23
N GLY A 165 20.51 21.29 3.95
CA GLY A 165 19.93 22.57 3.50
C GLY A 165 18.44 22.71 3.85
N LEU A 166 17.63 21.65 3.67
CA LEU A 166 16.22 21.65 4.08
C LEU A 166 16.05 21.85 5.59
N LEU A 167 16.91 21.22 6.41
CA LEU A 167 16.88 21.41 7.87
C LEU A 167 17.31 22.83 8.27
N GLU A 168 18.27 23.45 7.58
CA GLU A 168 18.60 24.86 7.75
C GLU A 168 17.42 25.78 7.41
N ASP A 169 16.78 25.57 6.26
CA ASP A 169 15.63 26.36 5.82
C ASP A 169 14.47 26.26 6.82
N PHE A 170 14.18 25.06 7.35
CA PHE A 170 13.18 24.88 8.41
C PHE A 170 13.60 25.51 9.74
N LEU A 171 14.88 25.46 10.12
CA LEU A 171 15.37 26.13 11.34
C LEU A 171 15.35 27.66 11.23
N ALA A 172 15.53 28.20 10.03
CA ALA A 172 15.40 29.62 9.69
C ALA A 172 13.93 30.06 9.68
N ASP A 173 13.01 29.25 9.13
CA ASP A 173 11.57 29.47 9.26
C ASP A 173 11.14 29.55 10.73
N GLU A 174 11.69 28.69 11.59
CA GLU A 174 11.48 28.76 13.03
C GLU A 174 12.08 30.01 13.72
N ASN A 175 12.79 30.89 13.00
CA ASN A 175 13.17 32.24 13.46
C ASN A 175 12.33 33.38 12.84
N ASN A 176 11.63 33.15 11.72
CA ASN A 176 10.79 34.16 11.04
C ASN A 176 9.53 34.55 11.84
N THR A 177 8.98 35.74 11.59
CA THR A 177 7.69 36.16 12.19
C THR A 177 6.52 35.38 11.59
N GLU A 178 6.45 35.27 10.26
CA GLU A 178 5.51 34.40 9.56
C GLU A 178 6.12 33.01 9.37
N LYS A 179 5.48 32.00 9.98
CA LYS A 179 5.91 30.60 9.88
C LYS A 179 5.30 29.90 8.67
N VAL A 180 6.17 29.45 7.76
CA VAL A 180 5.80 28.77 6.52
C VAL A 180 5.48 27.29 6.76
N VAL A 181 6.27 26.61 7.59
CA VAL A 181 6.02 25.23 7.97
C VAL A 181 4.86 25.22 8.96
N SER A 182 3.73 24.68 8.52
CA SER A 182 2.55 24.46 9.36
C SER A 182 2.44 22.99 9.77
N LEU A 183 1.70 22.72 10.84
CA LEU A 183 1.43 21.35 11.32
C LEU A 183 0.85 20.45 10.20
N GLY A 184 0.03 21.02 9.32
CA GLY A 184 -0.51 20.31 8.15
C GLY A 184 0.50 20.03 7.02
N VAL A 185 1.68 20.67 7.00
CA VAL A 185 2.80 20.28 6.14
C VAL A 185 3.58 19.14 6.80
N ILE A 186 3.95 19.30 8.07
CA ILE A 186 4.63 18.27 8.88
C ILE A 186 3.87 16.95 8.84
N SER A 187 2.56 17.00 9.11
CA SER A 187 1.66 15.84 9.11
C SER A 187 1.68 15.08 7.79
N ARG A 188 1.51 15.79 6.65
CA ARG A 188 1.42 15.21 5.30
C ARG A 188 2.76 14.70 4.78
N ALA A 189 3.84 15.42 5.02
CA ALA A 189 5.18 15.06 4.55
C ALA A 189 5.95 14.13 5.51
N ARG A 190 5.33 13.71 6.62
CA ARG A 190 5.91 12.82 7.65
C ARG A 190 7.23 13.35 8.23
N LEU A 191 7.37 14.67 8.34
CA LEU A 191 8.63 15.30 8.78
C LEU A 191 8.95 15.00 10.25
N ASP A 192 7.94 14.84 11.10
CA ASP A 192 8.06 14.31 12.46
C ASP A 192 8.63 12.88 12.50
N LYS A 193 8.21 12.00 11.58
CA LYS A 193 8.70 10.62 11.47
C LYS A 193 10.12 10.58 10.89
N LEU A 194 10.43 11.47 9.93
CA LEU A 194 11.79 11.69 9.44
C LEU A 194 12.72 12.17 10.56
N LEU A 195 12.32 13.22 11.30
CA LEU A 195 13.07 13.71 12.44
C LEU A 195 13.27 12.61 13.48
N LYS A 196 12.23 11.83 13.82
CA LYS A 196 12.37 10.70 14.75
C LYS A 196 13.48 9.73 14.34
N VAL A 197 13.55 9.35 13.06
CA VAL A 197 14.62 8.47 12.53
C VAL A 197 15.99 9.16 12.55
N LEU A 198 16.06 10.45 12.23
CA LEU A 198 17.31 11.22 12.30
C LEU A 198 17.81 11.50 13.72
N THR A 199 16.95 11.37 14.73
CA THR A 199 17.29 11.54 16.17
C THR A 199 17.42 10.21 16.91
N ASP A 200 17.32 9.07 16.23
CA ASP A 200 17.35 7.74 16.83
C ASP A 200 18.80 7.25 16.99
N GLU A 201 19.20 7.03 18.25
CA GLU A 201 20.55 6.59 18.63
C GLU A 201 20.92 5.22 18.02
N GLY A 202 19.94 4.42 17.58
CA GLY A 202 20.16 3.14 16.91
C GLY A 202 20.88 3.22 15.55
N PHE A 203 20.93 4.40 14.92
CA PHE A 203 21.66 4.63 13.66
C PHE A 203 23.06 5.23 13.88
N PHE A 204 23.52 5.36 15.13
CA PHE A 204 24.66 6.18 15.49
C PHE A 204 25.98 5.40 15.56
N LEU A 205 26.84 5.57 14.54
CA LEU A 205 28.28 5.37 14.66
C LEU A 205 28.98 6.73 14.48
N PRO A 206 29.14 7.53 15.57
CA PRO A 206 29.57 8.93 15.50
C PRO A 206 30.96 9.15 14.90
N ALA A 207 31.80 8.12 14.87
CA ALA A 207 33.21 8.22 14.54
C ALA A 207 33.52 8.36 13.04
N VAL A 208 32.52 8.36 12.14
CA VAL A 208 32.74 8.10 10.70
C VAL A 208 32.29 9.22 9.74
N ASP A 209 31.30 10.06 10.08
CA ASP A 209 30.85 11.14 9.17
C ASP A 209 30.40 12.42 9.90
N GLU A 210 31.22 13.47 9.79
CA GLU A 210 30.97 14.82 10.32
C GLU A 210 29.69 15.45 9.73
N ALA A 211 29.38 15.18 8.45
CA ALA A 211 28.20 15.72 7.80
C ALA A 211 26.89 15.12 8.38
N PHE A 212 26.95 13.87 8.85
CA PHE A 212 25.80 13.26 9.53
C PHE A 212 25.61 13.81 10.95
N ALA A 213 26.70 14.10 11.68
CA ALA A 213 26.63 14.71 13.00
C ALA A 213 25.93 16.10 12.96
N GLU A 214 26.22 16.90 11.94
CA GLU A 214 25.56 18.20 11.72
C GLU A 214 24.05 18.03 11.45
N VAL A 215 23.67 17.12 10.55
CA VAL A 215 22.27 16.80 10.23
C VAL A 215 21.52 16.30 11.48
N HIS A 216 22.14 15.40 12.26
CA HIS A 216 21.59 14.89 13.52
C HIS A 216 21.35 16.02 14.53
N GLN A 217 22.31 16.93 14.72
CA GLN A 217 22.17 18.08 15.62
C GLN A 217 21.04 19.02 15.16
N LYS A 218 20.98 19.36 13.86
CA LYS A 218 19.91 20.19 13.29
C LYS A 218 18.54 19.53 13.44
N ALA A 219 18.44 18.22 13.23
CA ALA A 219 17.21 17.45 13.44
C ALA A 219 16.71 17.52 14.89
N HIS A 220 17.58 17.29 15.88
CA HIS A 220 17.25 17.43 17.31
C HIS A 220 16.78 18.85 17.67
N LEU A 221 17.47 19.87 17.17
CA LEU A 221 17.10 21.28 17.42
C LEU A 221 15.73 21.61 16.81
N LEU A 222 15.47 21.18 15.57
CA LEU A 222 14.22 21.42 14.88
C LEU A 222 13.05 20.69 15.56
N GLN A 223 13.25 19.42 15.94
CA GLN A 223 12.26 18.63 16.68
C GLN A 223 11.87 19.32 17.99
N ARG A 224 12.86 19.80 18.77
CA ARG A 224 12.61 20.57 20.00
C ARG A 224 11.88 21.89 19.75
N LYS A 225 12.18 22.62 18.67
CA LYS A 225 11.45 23.84 18.30
C LYS A 225 9.98 23.53 17.96
N TRP A 226 9.72 22.52 17.13
CA TRP A 226 8.36 22.11 16.76
C TRP A 226 7.54 21.59 17.95
N GLN A 227 8.13 20.79 18.83
CA GLN A 227 7.47 20.35 20.08
C GLN A 227 7.05 21.53 20.95
N ARG A 228 7.88 22.56 21.12
CA ARG A 228 7.52 23.77 21.88
C ARG A 228 6.49 24.64 21.18
N ARG A 229 6.54 24.73 19.84
CA ARG A 229 5.65 25.58 19.03
C ARG A 229 4.24 25.00 18.89
N PHE A 230 4.12 23.70 18.69
CA PHE A 230 2.85 23.02 18.43
C PHE A 230 2.30 22.25 19.64
N LEU A 231 3.09 22.05 20.70
CA LEU A 231 2.69 21.45 21.97
C LEU A 231 1.94 20.11 21.75
N ALA A 232 0.79 19.91 22.40
CA ALA A 232 -0.02 18.70 22.31
C ALA A 232 -0.31 18.28 20.85
N SER A 233 -0.62 19.25 19.97
CA SER A 233 -0.94 18.98 18.57
C SER A 233 0.24 18.44 17.74
N TYR A 234 1.48 18.53 18.24
CA TYR A 234 2.62 17.81 17.65
C TYR A 234 2.57 16.30 17.95
N PHE A 235 2.13 15.92 19.14
CA PHE A 235 2.04 14.53 19.57
C PHE A 235 0.76 13.85 19.02
N GLU A 236 -0.32 14.62 18.85
CA GLU A 236 -1.59 14.22 18.21
C GLU A 236 -1.53 14.18 16.67
N LEU A 237 -0.33 14.26 16.07
CA LEU A 237 -0.15 14.25 14.61
C LEU A 237 -0.72 12.99 13.94
N ASP A 238 -0.69 11.85 14.65
CA ASP A 238 -1.24 10.57 14.16
C ASP A 238 -2.78 10.51 14.24
N ASP A 239 -3.42 11.15 15.24
CA ASP A 239 -4.88 11.30 15.27
C ASP A 239 -5.39 12.12 14.07
N ALA A 240 -4.68 13.21 13.72
CA ALA A 240 -4.99 13.97 12.51
C ALA A 240 -4.83 13.12 11.23
N ARG A 241 -3.90 12.15 11.23
CA ARG A 241 -3.69 11.22 10.12
C ARG A 241 -4.76 10.12 10.06
N VAL A 242 -5.35 9.68 11.18
CA VAL A 242 -6.52 8.79 11.18
C VAL A 242 -7.65 9.35 10.33
N GLY A 243 -7.92 10.66 10.44
CA GLY A 243 -8.90 11.35 9.59
C GLY A 243 -8.53 11.29 8.10
N GLY A 244 -7.27 11.59 7.77
CA GLY A 244 -6.75 11.48 6.40
C GLY A 244 -6.76 10.05 5.84
N MET A 245 -6.54 9.05 6.70
CA MET A 245 -6.62 7.63 6.36
C MET A 245 -8.04 7.20 6.04
N ARG A 246 -9.03 7.59 6.86
CA ARG A 246 -10.45 7.32 6.58
C ARG A 246 -10.89 7.97 5.27
N ALA A 247 -10.40 9.17 4.97
CA ALA A 247 -10.72 9.88 3.73
C ALA A 247 -9.97 9.37 2.47
N ARG A 248 -8.87 8.61 2.62
CA ARG A 248 -8.05 8.12 1.49
C ARG A 248 -7.90 6.60 1.48
N ARG A 249 -7.21 6.05 2.50
CA ARG A 249 -6.95 4.61 2.72
C ARG A 249 -8.23 3.78 2.72
N LEU A 250 -9.13 4.17 3.62
CA LEU A 250 -10.32 3.42 4.03
C LEU A 250 -11.61 4.15 3.61
N HIS A 251 -11.57 4.88 2.49
CA HIS A 251 -12.77 5.54 1.96
C HIS A 251 -13.80 4.48 1.53
N ASP A 252 -15.09 4.82 1.65
CA ASP A 252 -16.24 3.93 1.40
C ASP A 252 -16.13 2.55 2.10
N MET A 253 -15.47 2.52 3.26
CA MET A 253 -15.29 1.33 4.11
C MET A 253 -15.61 1.64 5.57
N SER A 254 -16.33 0.75 6.21
CA SER A 254 -16.77 0.83 7.60
C SER A 254 -16.41 -0.47 8.35
N LEU A 255 -16.13 -0.39 9.66
CA LEU A 255 -15.91 -1.58 10.48
C LEU A 255 -17.26 -2.13 10.93
N CYS A 256 -17.49 -3.43 10.68
CA CYS A 256 -18.79 -4.07 10.87
C CYS A 256 -18.85 -4.92 12.14
N VAL A 257 -20.05 -5.00 12.72
CA VAL A 257 -20.38 -5.88 13.85
C VAL A 257 -21.00 -7.15 13.30
N GLN A 258 -20.19 -8.19 13.10
CA GLN A 258 -20.68 -9.56 12.90
C GLN A 258 -19.82 -10.55 13.68
N ASP A 259 -20.49 -11.44 14.40
CA ASP A 259 -19.89 -12.40 15.33
C ASP A 259 -19.42 -13.66 14.60
N GLY A 260 -18.27 -13.55 13.95
CA GLY A 260 -17.64 -14.69 13.27
C GLY A 260 -16.34 -14.32 12.57
N GLN A 261 -15.24 -14.89 13.05
CA GLN A 261 -13.92 -15.02 12.40
C GLN A 261 -13.55 -13.99 11.32
N GLY A 262 -13.17 -12.77 11.72
CA GLY A 262 -12.52 -11.84 10.79
C GLY A 262 -12.50 -10.37 11.22
N GLN A 263 -11.64 -9.60 10.55
CA GLN A 263 -11.80 -8.14 10.47
C GLN A 263 -12.89 -7.85 9.43
N ASN A 264 -14.14 -7.87 9.88
CA ASN A 264 -15.29 -7.70 8.99
C ASN A 264 -15.43 -6.21 8.63
N TRP A 265 -14.87 -5.83 7.49
CA TRP A 265 -15.10 -4.53 6.86
C TRP A 265 -16.35 -4.59 5.98
N SER A 266 -17.32 -3.72 6.24
CA SER A 266 -18.38 -3.37 5.29
C SER A 266 -17.84 -2.37 4.27
N ILE A 267 -18.33 -2.46 3.03
CA ILE A 267 -17.93 -1.60 1.91
C ILE A 267 -19.18 -0.92 1.38
N ASP A 268 -19.21 0.40 1.50
CA ASP A 268 -20.38 1.23 1.24
C ASP A 268 -20.53 1.52 -0.27
N LYS A 269 -19.39 1.63 -0.98
CA LYS A 269 -19.30 1.76 -2.45
C LYS A 269 -18.12 0.98 -2.97
N ARG A 270 -18.24 0.49 -4.21
CA ARG A 270 -17.25 -0.41 -4.81
C ARG A 270 -17.08 -0.11 -6.29
N ASN A 271 -15.84 -0.16 -6.76
CA ASN A 271 -15.54 -0.15 -8.20
C ASN A 271 -15.99 -1.49 -8.84
N PRO A 272 -16.35 -1.49 -10.14
CA PRO A 272 -16.57 -2.73 -10.87
C PRO A 272 -15.31 -3.60 -10.84
N ILE A 273 -15.49 -4.93 -10.81
CA ILE A 273 -14.36 -5.86 -10.97
C ILE A 273 -13.77 -5.66 -12.36
N ASP A 274 -12.45 -5.54 -12.46
CA ASP A 274 -11.80 -5.73 -13.75
C ASP A 274 -11.85 -7.21 -14.14
N GLY A 275 -12.88 -7.55 -14.93
CA GLY A 275 -13.18 -8.89 -15.38
C GLY A 275 -12.35 -9.38 -16.56
N MET A 276 -11.36 -8.61 -17.04
CA MET A 276 -10.50 -9.01 -18.17
C MET A 276 -9.24 -9.77 -17.70
N GLU A 277 -8.98 -10.92 -18.35
CA GLU A 277 -7.74 -11.69 -18.17
C GLU A 277 -6.54 -10.86 -18.68
N GLY A 278 -5.42 -10.85 -17.94
CA GLY A 278 -4.21 -10.14 -18.34
C GLY A 278 -4.28 -8.60 -18.38
N SER A 279 -5.39 -7.99 -17.92
CA SER A 279 -5.56 -6.53 -17.98
C SER A 279 -4.60 -5.77 -17.06
N LEU A 280 -3.98 -4.73 -17.63
CA LEU A 280 -3.01 -3.81 -17.04
C LEU A 280 -3.68 -2.53 -16.47
N SER A 281 -4.96 -2.59 -16.12
CA SER A 281 -5.74 -1.48 -15.54
C SER A 281 -5.21 -0.96 -14.19
N PHE A 282 -4.41 -1.76 -13.50
CA PHE A 282 -3.79 -1.42 -12.21
C PHE A 282 -2.28 -1.24 -12.36
N GLU A 283 -1.73 -0.22 -11.70
CA GLU A 283 -0.30 0.04 -11.69
C GLU A 283 0.47 -1.05 -10.92
N LEU A 284 1.57 -1.54 -11.51
CA LEU A 284 2.48 -2.46 -10.82
C LEU A 284 3.01 -1.81 -9.53
N GLY A 285 2.94 -2.55 -8.42
CA GLY A 285 3.30 -2.03 -7.11
C GLY A 285 2.20 -1.25 -6.41
N ALA A 286 0.98 -1.15 -6.97
CA ALA A 286 -0.17 -0.62 -6.23
C ALA A 286 -0.32 -1.35 -4.88
N TRP A 287 -0.49 -0.57 -3.82
CA TRP A 287 -0.51 -1.05 -2.44
C TRP A 287 -1.77 -0.64 -1.70
N TRP A 288 -2.37 -1.61 -1.03
CA TRP A 288 -3.55 -1.48 -0.20
C TRP A 288 -3.23 -1.84 1.24
N VAL A 289 -3.84 -1.10 2.17
CA VAL A 289 -3.71 -1.39 3.60
C VAL A 289 -4.26 -2.77 3.95
N ASN A 290 -5.34 -3.25 3.31
CA ASN A 290 -5.87 -4.59 3.50
C ASN A 290 -6.56 -5.13 2.24
N LEU A 291 -6.94 -6.42 2.25
CA LEU A 291 -7.60 -7.06 1.11
C LEU A 291 -9.01 -6.49 0.83
N CYS A 292 -9.67 -5.92 1.83
CA CYS A 292 -10.96 -5.26 1.66
C CYS A 292 -10.85 -3.97 0.83
N ALA A 293 -9.79 -3.18 1.00
CA ALA A 293 -9.50 -2.02 0.18
C ALA A 293 -9.15 -2.42 -1.27
N ALA A 294 -8.43 -3.54 -1.47
CA ALA A 294 -8.20 -4.08 -2.81
C ALA A 294 -9.51 -4.59 -3.47
N PHE A 295 -10.43 -5.14 -2.67
CA PHE A 295 -11.76 -5.58 -3.13
C PHE A 295 -12.69 -4.39 -3.46
N ARG A 296 -12.62 -3.30 -2.68
CA ARG A 296 -13.26 -2.01 -2.95
C ARG A 296 -12.80 -1.44 -4.30
N ASP A 297 -11.50 -1.42 -4.54
CA ASP A 297 -10.90 -0.82 -5.73
C ASP A 297 -11.05 -1.66 -7.00
N GLY A 298 -11.57 -2.89 -6.89
CA GLY A 298 -11.97 -3.73 -8.02
C GLY A 298 -10.90 -4.67 -8.59
N ILE A 299 -9.67 -4.68 -8.03
CA ILE A 299 -8.60 -5.58 -8.50
C ILE A 299 -8.87 -7.04 -8.12
N VAL A 300 -9.55 -7.28 -6.99
CA VAL A 300 -10.01 -8.60 -6.55
C VAL A 300 -11.55 -8.65 -6.41
N GLY A 301 -12.08 -9.87 -6.52
CA GLY A 301 -13.51 -10.17 -6.51
C GLY A 301 -14.09 -10.56 -5.16
N SER A 302 -13.29 -10.54 -4.09
CA SER A 302 -13.71 -10.94 -2.73
C SER A 302 -12.84 -10.25 -1.67
N PRO A 303 -13.40 -9.92 -0.47
CA PRO A 303 -12.64 -9.37 0.64
C PRO A 303 -11.83 -10.45 1.40
N ILE A 304 -12.11 -11.73 1.15
CA ILE A 304 -11.39 -12.88 1.71
C ILE A 304 -10.47 -13.54 0.65
N GLU A 305 -9.42 -14.22 1.11
CA GLU A 305 -8.35 -14.78 0.27
C GLU A 305 -8.85 -15.91 -0.67
N THR A 306 -9.40 -15.50 -1.81
CA THR A 306 -10.07 -16.37 -2.78
C THR A 306 -9.81 -15.89 -4.21
N VAL A 307 -9.79 -16.83 -5.16
CA VAL A 307 -9.56 -16.52 -6.58
C VAL A 307 -10.67 -15.63 -7.16
N THR A 308 -10.26 -14.56 -7.84
CA THR A 308 -11.15 -13.59 -8.47
C THR A 308 -11.63 -14.11 -9.81
N LYS A 309 -12.95 -14.15 -10.01
CA LYS A 309 -13.58 -14.45 -11.30
C LYS A 309 -13.82 -13.16 -12.08
N GLY A 310 -13.35 -13.14 -13.32
CA GLY A 310 -13.79 -12.21 -14.37
C GLY A 310 -14.79 -12.85 -15.31
N HIS A 311 -15.01 -12.24 -16.48
CA HIS A 311 -15.99 -12.69 -17.46
C HIS A 311 -15.60 -14.01 -18.15
N TYR A 312 -14.30 -14.22 -18.36
CA TYR A 312 -13.77 -15.34 -19.16
C TYR A 312 -12.92 -16.34 -18.37
N GLY A 313 -12.81 -16.17 -17.05
CA GLY A 313 -11.99 -17.05 -16.21
C GLY A 313 -11.57 -16.42 -14.88
N VAL A 314 -10.49 -16.94 -14.30
CA VAL A 314 -9.81 -16.34 -13.14
C VAL A 314 -8.94 -15.18 -13.61
N THR A 315 -9.09 -14.01 -13.00
CA THR A 315 -8.31 -12.79 -13.37
C THR A 315 -7.30 -12.38 -12.31
N ALA A 316 -7.53 -12.70 -11.04
CA ALA A 316 -6.60 -12.39 -9.95
C ALA A 316 -6.52 -13.48 -8.87
N LEU A 317 -5.32 -13.68 -8.35
CA LEU A 317 -4.94 -14.60 -7.29
C LEU A 317 -4.32 -13.81 -6.11
N PRO A 318 -5.08 -13.52 -5.04
CA PRO A 318 -4.50 -13.00 -3.80
C PRO A 318 -3.79 -14.13 -3.04
N MET A 319 -2.54 -13.88 -2.68
CA MET A 319 -1.67 -14.77 -1.90
C MET A 319 -1.38 -14.09 -0.56
N MET A 320 -2.27 -14.30 0.41
CA MET A 320 -2.21 -13.73 1.76
C MET A 320 -1.62 -14.69 2.78
N THR A 321 -1.73 -16.01 2.56
CA THR A 321 -1.22 -17.07 3.45
C THR A 321 -0.67 -18.27 2.66
N GLY A 322 0.12 -19.10 3.34
CA GLY A 322 0.91 -20.17 2.74
C GLY A 322 2.40 -19.82 2.64
N THR A 323 3.16 -20.68 1.97
CA THR A 323 4.61 -20.55 1.80
C THR A 323 4.97 -20.48 0.32
N GLU A 324 5.72 -19.46 -0.08
CA GLU A 324 6.24 -19.30 -1.43
C GLU A 324 7.71 -19.70 -1.48
N LEU A 325 8.02 -20.73 -2.27
CA LEU A 325 9.38 -21.15 -2.57
C LEU A 325 9.79 -20.54 -3.91
N ILE A 326 10.87 -19.78 -3.91
CA ILE A 326 11.40 -19.13 -5.12
C ILE A 326 12.33 -20.12 -5.81
N GLY A 327 12.04 -20.41 -7.08
CA GLY A 327 12.90 -21.17 -7.97
C GLY A 327 13.73 -20.26 -8.86
N GLU A 328 14.40 -20.89 -9.83
CA GLU A 328 15.17 -20.20 -10.87
C GLU A 328 14.24 -19.49 -11.87
N ASP A 329 14.78 -18.55 -12.64
CA ASP A 329 14.13 -17.86 -13.77
C ASP A 329 12.76 -17.21 -13.50
N GLY A 330 12.53 -16.72 -12.28
CA GLY A 330 11.28 -16.06 -11.90
C GLY A 330 10.09 -17.03 -11.77
N ILE A 331 10.36 -18.33 -11.68
CA ILE A 331 9.39 -19.35 -11.31
C ILE A 331 9.23 -19.35 -9.79
N VAL A 332 7.99 -19.29 -9.32
CA VAL A 332 7.64 -19.37 -7.89
C VAL A 332 6.67 -20.52 -7.64
N LYS A 333 6.90 -21.25 -6.55
CA LYS A 333 6.04 -22.35 -6.11
C LYS A 333 5.31 -21.96 -4.84
N LEU A 334 4.00 -21.75 -4.92
CA LEU A 334 3.15 -21.57 -3.74
C LEU A 334 2.72 -22.93 -3.20
N ILE A 335 2.96 -23.15 -1.90
CA ILE A 335 2.46 -24.29 -1.14
C ILE A 335 1.49 -23.76 -0.09
N ARG A 336 0.27 -24.29 -0.08
CA ARG A 336 -0.78 -23.95 0.89
C ARG A 336 -1.39 -25.22 1.45
N ARG A 337 -1.71 -25.23 2.75
CA ARG A 337 -2.45 -26.30 3.42
C ARG A 337 -3.76 -25.74 3.98
N GLY A 338 -4.84 -26.50 3.89
CA GLY A 338 -6.15 -26.07 4.36
C GLY A 338 -7.27 -27.06 4.04
N GLU A 339 -8.51 -26.63 4.21
CA GLU A 339 -9.69 -27.38 3.79
C GLU A 339 -9.84 -27.34 2.27
N LEU A 340 -10.74 -28.15 1.71
CA LEU A 340 -10.99 -28.18 0.25
C LEU A 340 -11.37 -26.80 -0.33
N LYS A 341 -12.02 -25.94 0.47
CA LYS A 341 -12.35 -24.55 0.09
C LYS A 341 -11.09 -23.69 -0.14
N ASP A 342 -10.00 -24.02 0.53
CA ASP A 342 -8.73 -23.30 0.51
C ASP A 342 -7.81 -23.74 -0.64
N THR A 343 -8.13 -24.82 -1.38
CA THR A 343 -7.26 -25.37 -2.44
C THR A 343 -7.43 -24.70 -3.81
N TYR A 344 -8.33 -23.74 -3.95
CA TYR A 344 -8.61 -23.04 -5.21
C TYR A 344 -8.79 -23.98 -6.44
N PRO A 345 -9.68 -24.99 -6.37
CA PRO A 345 -9.80 -26.02 -7.42
C PRO A 345 -10.12 -25.47 -8.81
N ARG A 346 -10.64 -24.25 -8.90
CA ARG A 346 -10.88 -23.51 -10.16
C ARG A 346 -9.60 -23.19 -10.93
N LEU A 347 -8.43 -23.16 -10.30
CA LEU A 347 -7.16 -22.91 -10.98
C LEU A 347 -6.70 -24.09 -11.85
N LEU A 348 -7.24 -25.30 -11.63
CA LEU A 348 -6.93 -26.49 -12.43
C LEU A 348 -7.26 -26.27 -13.93
N SER A 349 -8.40 -25.65 -14.24
CA SER A 349 -8.79 -25.32 -15.62
C SER A 349 -8.11 -24.06 -16.18
N HIS A 350 -7.24 -23.41 -15.40
CA HIS A 350 -6.52 -22.18 -15.76
C HIS A 350 -5.01 -22.41 -15.87
N VAL A 351 -4.53 -23.65 -15.89
CA VAL A 351 -3.14 -23.94 -16.26
C VAL A 351 -2.88 -23.45 -17.69
N GLY A 352 -1.79 -22.70 -17.87
CA GLY A 352 -1.44 -21.99 -19.11
C GLY A 352 -1.97 -20.55 -19.19
N ARG A 353 -2.92 -20.14 -18.34
CA ARG A 353 -3.52 -18.80 -18.31
C ARG A 353 -2.70 -17.78 -17.52
N VAL A 354 -2.97 -16.50 -17.73
CA VAL A 354 -2.26 -15.39 -17.08
C VAL A 354 -3.16 -14.69 -16.07
N VAL A 355 -2.71 -14.61 -14.82
CA VAL A 355 -3.46 -14.02 -13.69
C VAL A 355 -2.67 -12.90 -13.04
N ARG A 356 -3.39 -11.90 -12.50
CA ARG A 356 -2.81 -10.90 -11.59
C ARG A 356 -2.48 -11.56 -10.26
N VAL A 357 -1.26 -11.38 -9.75
CA VAL A 357 -0.87 -11.86 -8.42
C VAL A 357 -0.76 -10.70 -7.45
N LEU A 358 -1.44 -10.83 -6.31
CA LEU A 358 -1.29 -9.91 -5.18
C LEU A 358 -0.62 -10.68 -4.04
N ARG A 359 0.41 -10.10 -3.41
CA ARG A 359 1.06 -10.67 -2.22
C ARG A 359 0.64 -9.89 -0.97
N GLY A 360 0.23 -10.60 0.07
CA GLY A 360 -0.09 -10.05 1.37
C GLY A 360 1.06 -10.17 2.36
N HIS A 361 1.09 -9.27 3.34
CA HIS A 361 2.06 -9.30 4.45
C HIS A 361 2.10 -10.64 5.20
N GLY A 362 0.97 -11.36 5.31
CA GLY A 362 0.89 -12.67 5.99
C GLY A 362 1.52 -13.85 5.23
N LEU A 363 1.96 -13.65 3.98
CA LEU A 363 2.54 -14.71 3.15
C LEU A 363 3.97 -15.00 3.58
N ARG A 364 4.33 -16.28 3.78
CA ARG A 364 5.71 -16.69 4.05
C ARG A 364 6.49 -16.70 2.72
N SER A 365 6.97 -15.52 2.32
CA SER A 365 7.69 -15.26 1.05
C SER A 365 8.74 -14.17 1.23
N GLN A 366 9.87 -14.27 0.52
CA GLN A 366 10.85 -13.18 0.44
C GLN A 366 10.31 -11.98 -0.38
N TYR A 367 9.28 -12.21 -1.20
CA TYR A 367 8.59 -11.19 -1.98
C TYR A 367 7.34 -10.64 -1.28
N ALA A 368 6.95 -11.15 -0.10
CA ALA A 368 5.83 -10.59 0.66
C ALA A 368 6.13 -9.13 1.06
N PRO A 369 5.16 -8.20 0.93
CA PRO A 369 5.34 -6.83 1.38
C PRO A 369 5.50 -6.77 2.90
N LEU A 370 6.19 -5.73 3.39
CA LEU A 370 6.37 -5.51 4.84
C LEU A 370 5.06 -5.20 5.58
N ALA A 371 4.02 -4.75 4.86
CA ALA A 371 2.70 -4.47 5.39
C ALA A 371 1.64 -4.60 4.29
N GLY A 372 0.37 -4.75 4.65
CA GLY A 372 -0.78 -4.69 3.73
C GLY A 372 -0.76 -5.72 2.59
N VAL A 373 -1.19 -5.29 1.41
CA VAL A 373 -1.33 -6.08 0.18
C VAL A 373 -0.75 -5.32 -1.00
N ARG A 374 0.10 -5.94 -1.81
CA ARG A 374 0.74 -5.33 -2.99
C ARG A 374 0.42 -6.12 -4.26
N TYR A 375 0.16 -5.43 -5.37
CA TYR A 375 0.03 -6.04 -6.70
C TYR A 375 1.40 -6.16 -7.39
N ASP A 376 1.82 -7.39 -7.70
CA ASP A 376 3.17 -7.70 -8.19
C ASP A 376 3.25 -7.97 -9.70
N GLY A 377 2.10 -7.94 -10.37
CA GLY A 377 1.97 -8.08 -11.81
C GLY A 377 1.32 -9.38 -12.27
N LEU A 378 1.55 -9.67 -13.55
CA LEU A 378 1.01 -10.81 -14.27
C LEU A 378 1.91 -12.03 -14.13
N TYR A 379 1.31 -13.18 -13.86
CA TYR A 379 1.96 -14.48 -13.78
C TYR A 379 1.20 -15.54 -14.58
N LYS A 380 1.92 -16.42 -15.27
CA LYS A 380 1.38 -17.58 -15.96
C LYS A 380 1.31 -18.77 -15.01
N ILE A 381 0.16 -19.43 -14.91
CA ILE A 381 0.01 -20.65 -14.12
C ILE A 381 0.65 -21.80 -14.91
N LYS A 382 1.81 -22.31 -14.46
CA LYS A 382 2.54 -23.39 -15.13
C LYS A 382 2.03 -24.77 -14.74
N LYS A 383 1.73 -24.97 -13.45
CA LYS A 383 1.29 -26.26 -12.90
C LYS A 383 0.31 -26.03 -11.75
N TYR A 384 -0.69 -26.91 -11.67
CA TYR A 384 -1.58 -27.07 -10.52
C TYR A 384 -1.40 -28.50 -9.99
N GLY A 385 -1.25 -28.65 -8.68
CA GLY A 385 -1.25 -29.93 -7.99
C GLY A 385 -2.00 -29.84 -6.68
N GLN A 386 -2.76 -30.88 -6.35
CA GLN A 386 -3.48 -31.00 -5.08
C GLN A 386 -3.26 -32.41 -4.53
N LYS A 387 -2.95 -32.51 -3.24
CA LYS A 387 -2.75 -33.77 -2.52
C LYS A 387 -3.53 -33.74 -1.22
N LEU A 388 -4.13 -34.85 -0.81
CA LEU A 388 -4.71 -35.00 0.52
C LEU A 388 -3.63 -35.51 1.48
N CYS A 389 -3.37 -34.75 2.55
CA CYS A 389 -2.49 -35.17 3.64
C CYS A 389 -3.33 -35.92 4.69
N LEU A 390 -3.41 -37.24 4.53
CA LEU A 390 -4.25 -38.13 5.36
C LEU A 390 -4.01 -37.98 6.87
N GLU A 391 -2.77 -37.73 7.29
CA GLU A 391 -2.39 -37.51 8.71
C GLU A 391 -3.10 -36.33 9.40
N LYS A 392 -3.63 -35.39 8.62
CA LYS A 392 -4.23 -34.13 9.11
C LYS A 392 -5.62 -33.86 8.54
N GLU A 393 -6.11 -34.69 7.63
CA GLU A 393 -7.31 -34.45 6.81
C GLU A 393 -7.30 -33.10 6.03
N LEU A 394 -6.11 -32.50 5.86
CA LEU A 394 -5.92 -31.25 5.13
C LEU A 394 -5.45 -31.51 3.70
N TYR A 395 -5.90 -30.67 2.77
CA TYR A 395 -5.38 -30.67 1.42
C TYR A 395 -4.16 -29.75 1.30
N GLN A 396 -3.10 -30.25 0.66
CA GLN A 396 -1.96 -29.47 0.22
C GLN A 396 -2.16 -29.07 -1.25
N LEU A 397 -2.28 -27.77 -1.50
CA LEU A 397 -2.20 -27.15 -2.82
C LEU A 397 -0.74 -26.83 -3.14
N GLU A 398 -0.30 -27.19 -4.34
CA GLU A 398 0.99 -26.83 -4.94
C GLU A 398 0.73 -26.14 -6.29
N LEU A 399 0.96 -24.82 -6.35
CA LEU A 399 0.91 -24.05 -7.60
C LEU A 399 2.33 -23.73 -8.06
N THR A 400 2.59 -23.82 -9.35
CA THR A 400 3.79 -23.25 -9.97
C THR A 400 3.38 -22.10 -10.87
N LEU A 401 3.92 -20.91 -10.61
CA LEU A 401 3.65 -19.68 -11.34
C LEU A 401 4.97 -19.19 -11.97
N GLU A 402 4.91 -18.65 -13.18
CA GLU A 402 6.03 -17.98 -13.87
C GLU A 402 5.67 -16.51 -14.04
N ARG A 403 6.56 -15.59 -13.66
CA ARG A 403 6.31 -14.16 -13.86
C ARG A 403 6.41 -13.80 -15.34
N VAL A 404 5.44 -13.03 -15.86
CA VAL A 404 5.52 -12.52 -17.24
C VAL A 404 6.71 -11.53 -17.36
N PRO A 405 7.58 -11.65 -18.39
CA PRO A 405 8.75 -10.77 -18.55
C PRO A 405 8.34 -9.31 -18.90
N ALA A 406 9.34 -8.42 -18.96
CA ALA A 406 9.18 -6.99 -19.29
C ALA A 406 8.26 -6.18 -18.35
N GLN A 407 8.02 -6.67 -17.13
CA GLN A 407 7.37 -5.93 -16.04
C GLN A 407 8.42 -5.35 -15.07
N ARG A 408 8.08 -4.28 -14.33
CA ARG A 408 8.88 -3.68 -13.23
C ARG A 408 9.55 -4.78 -12.37
N SER A 409 10.81 -4.63 -11.98
CA SER A 409 11.56 -5.71 -11.34
C SER A 409 11.00 -6.09 -9.97
N MET A 410 11.23 -7.33 -9.51
CA MET A 410 10.81 -7.73 -8.17
C MET A 410 11.58 -6.99 -7.07
N GLU A 411 12.83 -6.59 -7.33
CA GLU A 411 13.65 -5.78 -6.43
C GLU A 411 13.04 -4.37 -6.23
N GLU A 412 12.57 -3.75 -7.31
CA GLU A 412 11.85 -2.46 -7.24
C GLU A 412 10.52 -2.60 -6.50
N LEU A 413 9.79 -3.71 -6.69
CA LEU A 413 8.54 -3.98 -5.98
C LEU A 413 8.75 -4.26 -4.49
N GLN A 414 9.87 -4.88 -4.10
CA GLN A 414 10.22 -5.12 -2.70
C GLN A 414 10.44 -3.84 -1.89
N ARG A 415 10.71 -2.69 -2.54
CA ARG A 415 10.79 -1.36 -1.90
C ARG A 415 9.42 -0.82 -1.46
N ILE A 416 8.32 -1.44 -1.87
CA ILE A 416 6.94 -1.08 -1.54
C ILE A 416 6.41 -2.10 -0.50
N PRO A 417 5.77 -1.67 0.61
CA PRO A 417 5.34 -0.30 0.93
C PRO A 417 6.47 0.67 1.30
N MET A 418 6.29 1.94 0.91
CA MET A 418 7.19 3.05 1.27
C MET A 418 7.13 3.36 2.79
N PRO A 419 8.10 4.07 3.39
CA PRO A 419 8.06 4.41 4.81
C PRO A 419 6.79 5.15 5.26
N SER A 420 6.26 6.07 4.44
CA SER A 420 4.98 6.73 4.68
C SER A 420 3.76 5.80 4.64
N GLU A 421 3.85 4.70 3.87
CA GLU A 421 2.84 3.64 3.80
C GLU A 421 2.96 2.66 4.96
N LEU A 422 4.16 2.47 5.51
CA LEU A 422 4.38 1.78 6.78
C LEU A 422 3.84 2.59 7.96
N ASP A 423 3.99 3.91 7.94
CA ASP A 423 3.34 4.79 8.94
C ASP A 423 1.81 4.69 8.82
N ASP A 424 1.25 4.64 7.60
CA ASP A 424 -0.18 4.37 7.38
C ASP A 424 -0.59 2.99 7.93
N TRP A 425 0.21 1.94 7.71
CA TRP A 425 -0.08 0.62 8.27
C TRP A 425 -0.09 0.59 9.81
N GLN A 426 0.81 1.31 10.47
CA GLN A 426 0.82 1.45 11.93
C GLN A 426 -0.49 2.07 12.45
N ILE A 427 -0.89 3.20 11.86
CA ILE A 427 -2.15 3.90 12.19
C ILE A 427 -3.37 3.00 11.93
N TYR A 428 -3.34 2.18 10.88
CA TYR A 428 -4.38 1.17 10.62
C TYR A 428 -4.46 0.09 11.70
N MET A 429 -3.31 -0.41 12.17
CA MET A 429 -3.24 -1.41 13.24
C MET A 429 -3.69 -0.83 14.59
N GLU A 430 -3.38 0.45 14.87
CA GLU A 430 -3.88 1.18 16.05
C GLU A 430 -5.39 1.40 16.00
N LEU A 431 -5.93 1.75 14.82
CA LEU A 431 -7.37 1.89 14.60
C LEU A 431 -8.11 0.57 14.85
N LEU A 432 -7.57 -0.55 14.37
CA LEU A 432 -8.09 -1.89 14.64
C LEU A 432 -7.97 -2.27 16.12
N ALA A 433 -6.83 -1.99 16.75
CA ALA A 433 -6.59 -2.26 18.17
C ALA A 433 -7.63 -1.57 19.05
N LYS A 434 -7.88 -0.27 18.77
CA LYS A 434 -8.88 0.55 19.46
C LYS A 434 -10.29 -0.01 19.27
N ASP A 435 -10.68 -0.30 18.02
CA ASP A 435 -11.99 -0.89 17.71
C ASP A 435 -12.21 -2.29 18.34
N ILE A 436 -11.19 -3.15 18.37
CA ILE A 436 -11.27 -4.45 19.05
C ILE A 436 -11.46 -4.25 20.56
N ARG A 437 -10.73 -3.32 21.19
CA ARG A 437 -10.86 -3.01 22.62
C ARG A 437 -12.24 -2.44 22.94
N GLU A 438 -12.73 -1.49 22.15
CA GLU A 438 -14.04 -0.85 22.33
C GLU A 438 -15.19 -1.86 22.15
N ARG A 439 -15.09 -2.80 21.20
CA ARG A 439 -16.17 -3.76 20.91
C ARG A 439 -16.13 -5.07 21.70
N LYS A 440 -14.93 -5.56 22.05
CA LYS A 440 -14.72 -6.89 22.65
C LYS A 440 -13.97 -6.88 23.98
N GLY A 441 -13.61 -5.70 24.49
CA GLY A 441 -12.88 -5.54 25.73
C GLY A 441 -11.40 -5.91 25.66
N ASP A 442 -10.70 -5.70 26.78
CA ASP A 442 -9.25 -5.84 26.85
C ASP A 442 -8.74 -7.27 26.66
N VAL A 443 -9.52 -8.29 27.03
CA VAL A 443 -9.15 -9.71 26.85
C VAL A 443 -8.96 -10.03 25.36
N ALA A 444 -9.96 -9.73 24.53
CA ALA A 444 -9.90 -9.96 23.09
C ALA A 444 -8.85 -9.08 22.38
N TYR A 445 -8.60 -7.88 22.90
CA TYR A 445 -7.49 -7.04 22.46
C TYR A 445 -6.12 -7.68 22.76
N ASN A 446 -5.92 -8.20 23.97
CA ASN A 446 -4.67 -8.86 24.37
C ASN A 446 -4.43 -10.16 23.58
N GLU A 447 -5.47 -10.98 23.37
CA GLU A 447 -5.42 -12.16 22.49
C GLU A 447 -5.08 -11.79 21.04
N TRP A 448 -5.68 -10.72 20.51
CA TRP A 448 -5.35 -10.22 19.18
C TRP A 448 -3.89 -9.77 19.10
N LYS A 449 -3.42 -8.98 20.07
CA LYS A 449 -2.05 -8.48 20.12
C LYS A 449 -1.04 -9.63 20.19
N ALA A 450 -1.25 -10.59 21.08
CA ALA A 450 -0.40 -11.77 21.22
C ALA A 450 -0.34 -12.61 19.92
N ARG A 451 -1.47 -12.73 19.19
CA ARG A 451 -1.50 -13.39 17.88
C ARG A 451 -0.75 -12.62 16.80
N GLU A 452 -0.81 -11.30 16.76
CA GLU A 452 -0.02 -10.52 15.79
C GLU A 452 1.48 -10.55 16.14
N GLU A 453 1.86 -10.38 17.41
CA GLU A 453 3.25 -10.53 17.88
C GLU A 453 3.83 -11.94 17.60
N GLN A 454 2.99 -12.98 17.65
CA GLN A 454 3.42 -14.33 17.26
C GLN A 454 3.57 -14.48 15.74
N LYS A 455 2.69 -13.88 14.91
CA LYS A 455 2.88 -13.87 13.45
C LYS A 455 4.16 -13.14 13.06
N GLU A 456 4.45 -12.01 13.70
CA GLU A 456 5.66 -11.22 13.45
C GLU A 456 6.92 -12.04 13.76
N ARG A 457 6.97 -12.69 14.92
CA ARG A 457 8.06 -13.62 15.26
C ARG A 457 8.17 -14.80 14.29
N GLU A 458 7.06 -15.47 13.94
CA GLU A 458 7.06 -16.55 12.93
C GLU A 458 7.59 -16.05 11.57
N GLN A 459 7.28 -14.82 11.16
CA GLN A 459 7.79 -14.24 9.92
C GLN A 459 9.27 -13.87 10.01
N GLU A 460 9.74 -13.31 11.12
CA GLU A 460 11.15 -13.00 11.31
C GLU A 460 12.01 -14.27 11.35
N GLU A 461 11.60 -15.27 12.12
CA GLU A 461 12.26 -16.58 12.18
C GLU A 461 12.31 -17.22 10.79
N TRP A 462 11.20 -17.17 10.04
CA TRP A 462 11.15 -17.66 8.67
C TRP A 462 12.10 -16.88 7.74
N ARG A 463 12.15 -15.55 7.81
CA ARG A 463 13.09 -14.71 7.02
C ARG A 463 14.53 -15.08 7.35
N ARG A 464 14.91 -15.05 8.64
CA ARG A 464 16.27 -15.40 9.13
C ARG A 464 16.68 -16.80 8.67
N TRP A 465 15.81 -17.80 8.80
CA TRP A 465 16.07 -19.17 8.32
C TRP A 465 16.25 -19.24 6.81
N THR A 466 15.44 -18.49 6.05
CA THR A 466 15.50 -18.51 4.59
C THR A 466 16.75 -17.79 4.06
N ASP A 467 17.17 -16.70 4.70
CA ASP A 467 18.42 -16.00 4.37
C ASP A 467 19.65 -16.83 4.75
N PHE A 468 19.66 -17.49 5.92
CA PHE A 468 20.68 -18.47 6.30
C PHE A 468 20.80 -19.60 5.26
N ARG A 469 19.66 -20.17 4.85
CA ARG A 469 19.62 -21.20 3.80
C ARG A 469 20.17 -20.68 2.46
N ARG A 470 19.89 -19.42 2.09
CA ARG A 470 20.45 -18.79 0.88
C ARG A 470 21.98 -18.71 0.97
N GLN A 471 22.52 -18.18 2.06
CA GLN A 471 23.97 -18.05 2.27
C GLN A 471 24.67 -19.41 2.19
N HIS A 472 24.14 -20.44 2.85
CA HIS A 472 24.69 -21.79 2.76
C HIS A 472 24.57 -22.41 1.36
N SER A 473 23.50 -22.14 0.60
CA SER A 473 23.40 -22.62 -0.78
C SER A 473 24.40 -21.98 -1.74
N GLN A 474 24.82 -20.73 -1.49
CA GLN A 474 25.84 -20.02 -2.28
C GLN A 474 27.27 -20.48 -1.98
N LEU A 475 27.53 -20.98 -0.77
CA LEU A 475 28.82 -21.58 -0.37
C LEU A 475 28.90 -23.08 -0.71
N GLY A 476 27.76 -23.73 -0.96
CA GLY A 476 27.60 -25.18 -1.15
C GLY A 476 27.77 -25.71 -2.57
N GLY A 477 28.77 -25.24 -3.32
CA GLY A 477 29.07 -25.73 -4.69
C GLY A 477 29.51 -27.20 -4.79
N SER A 478 29.78 -27.86 -3.65
CA SER A 478 30.17 -29.27 -3.56
C SER A 478 29.06 -30.11 -2.96
N LYS A 479 28.63 -31.16 -3.68
CA LYS A 479 27.61 -32.13 -3.26
C LYS A 479 28.06 -32.93 -2.03
N SER A 480 27.81 -32.44 -0.82
CA SER A 480 27.76 -33.28 0.38
C SER A 480 26.32 -33.66 0.70
N LYS A 481 26.04 -34.97 0.77
CA LYS A 481 24.82 -35.46 1.43
C LYS A 481 25.01 -35.27 2.94
N MET A 482 24.50 -34.19 3.50
CA MET A 482 24.31 -34.11 4.95
C MET A 482 22.94 -34.69 5.31
N ASN A 483 22.94 -35.56 6.34
CA ASN A 483 21.74 -36.24 6.83
C ASN A 483 20.72 -35.23 7.37
N SER A 484 19.44 -35.47 7.11
CA SER A 484 18.32 -34.58 7.45
C SER A 484 17.92 -34.63 8.94
N THR A 485 18.89 -34.71 9.85
CA THR A 485 18.66 -35.07 11.27
C THR A 485 19.13 -33.99 12.26
N LEU A 486 19.87 -32.97 11.81
CA LEU A 486 20.32 -31.85 12.64
C LEU A 486 20.05 -30.53 11.91
N VAL A 487 19.49 -29.56 12.64
CA VAL A 487 18.74 -28.40 12.10
C VAL A 487 17.47 -28.83 11.36
N GLY A 488 16.43 -29.18 12.12
CA GLY A 488 15.10 -29.41 11.55
C GLY A 488 14.55 -28.16 10.86
N GLU A 489 13.69 -28.36 9.86
CA GLU A 489 12.83 -27.26 9.38
C GLU A 489 12.06 -26.70 10.60
N PRO A 490 12.00 -25.37 10.80
CA PRO A 490 11.39 -24.79 12.01
C PRO A 490 9.87 -25.06 12.15
N TYR A 491 9.27 -25.74 11.19
CA TYR A 491 7.86 -26.16 11.20
C TYR A 491 7.70 -27.65 10.85
N SER A 492 8.21 -28.51 11.74
CA SER A 492 7.65 -29.86 11.90
C SER A 492 6.14 -29.80 12.17
N CYS A 493 5.44 -30.91 11.95
CA CYS A 493 3.99 -31.00 11.74
C CYS A 493 3.09 -30.47 12.88
N GLU A 494 3.62 -30.16 14.06
CA GLU A 494 2.83 -29.99 15.29
C GLU A 494 2.14 -28.63 15.46
N GLN A 495 2.71 -27.52 14.96
CA GLN A 495 2.23 -26.18 15.34
C GLN A 495 0.88 -25.77 14.72
N GLU A 496 0.42 -26.41 13.65
CA GLU A 496 -0.92 -26.14 13.08
C GLU A 496 -2.08 -26.57 14.00
N LYS A 497 -1.86 -27.52 14.93
CA LYS A 497 -2.90 -27.93 15.89
C LYS A 497 -3.27 -26.83 16.89
N LYS A 498 -2.36 -25.88 17.18
CA LYS A 498 -2.57 -24.77 18.13
C LYS A 498 -3.23 -23.52 17.51
N LYS A 499 -3.64 -23.55 16.23
CA LYS A 499 -4.35 -22.45 15.57
C LYS A 499 -5.86 -22.71 15.38
N ARG A 500 -6.40 -23.76 16.01
CA ARG A 500 -7.83 -24.17 15.97
C ARG A 500 -8.43 -24.51 17.34
N LEU A 501 -7.68 -24.28 18.41
CA LEU A 501 -8.14 -24.14 19.79
C LEU A 501 -7.91 -22.67 20.17
#